data_AF-A0A849M535-F1
#
_entry.id   AF-A0A849M535-F1
#
_cell.length_a   1.000
_cell.length_b   1.000
_cell.length_c   1.000
_cell.angle_alpha   90.00
_cell.angle_beta   90.00
_cell.angle_gamma   90.00
#
_symmetry.space_group_name_H-M   'P 1'
#
loop_
_entity.id
_entity.type
_entity.pdbx_description
1 polymer ?
#
loop_
_entity_poly.entity_id
_entity_poly.type
_entity_poly.pdbx_seq_one_letter_code
_entity_poly.pdbx_strand_id
1 'polypeptide(L)' 'MGKLDNAINLDDLSIEDYQKLVENLRIRINVLNASIFLLEDKLDSIDNNTVSYLEKINSELENIRRMILPYPIKINSEN' A
#
# COMPACT_ATOMS: atom_id res chain seq x y z
N MET A 1 -6.19 5.19 -23.32
CA MET A 1 -5.03 6.00 -22.89
C MET A 1 -5.53 6.91 -21.77
N GLY A 2 -5.53 6.41 -20.53
CA GLY A 2 -6.10 7.11 -19.38
C GLY A 2 -5.10 8.13 -18.85
N LYS A 3 -5.53 9.39 -18.75
CA LYS A 3 -4.69 10.46 -18.22
C LYS A 3 -4.46 10.26 -16.71
N LEU A 4 -3.20 10.32 -16.29
CA LEU A 4 -2.78 10.45 -14.89
C LEU A 4 -3.02 11.89 -14.44
N ASP A 5 -4.28 12.29 -14.28
CA ASP A 5 -4.67 13.66 -13.93
C ASP A 5 -4.73 13.91 -12.39
N ASN A 6 -4.00 13.14 -11.58
CA ASN A 6 -4.02 13.26 -10.10
C ASN A 6 -2.61 13.40 -9.47
N ALA A 7 -1.68 14.09 -10.13
CA ALA A 7 -0.42 14.46 -9.49
C ALA A 7 -0.70 15.59 -8.48
N ILE A 8 -0.53 15.34 -7.19
CA ILE A 8 -0.64 16.39 -6.17
C ILE A 8 0.55 17.32 -6.34
N ASN A 9 0.28 18.64 -6.39
CA ASN A 9 1.34 19.62 -6.47
C ASN A 9 2.12 19.63 -5.14
N LEU A 10 3.44 19.56 -5.20
CA LEU A 10 4.34 19.51 -4.04
C LEU A 10 4.11 20.66 -3.06
N ASP A 11 3.75 21.82 -3.60
CA ASP A 11 3.56 23.06 -2.86
C ASP A 11 2.23 23.09 -2.06
N ASP A 12 1.31 22.15 -2.34
CA ASP A 12 0.00 22.06 -1.68
C ASP A 12 -0.03 21.05 -0.53
N LEU A 13 1.01 20.22 -0.35
CA LEU A 13 1.05 19.19 0.68
C LEU A 13 1.56 19.75 2.01
N SER A 14 0.71 19.70 3.03
CA SER A 14 1.10 20.07 4.39
C SER A 14 1.81 18.92 5.12
N ILE A 15 2.55 19.25 6.19
CA ILE A 15 3.11 18.24 7.11
C ILE A 15 2.00 17.34 7.67
N GLU A 16 0.80 17.89 7.90
CA GLU A 16 -0.35 17.15 8.40
C GLU A 16 -0.82 16.08 7.41
N ASP A 17 -0.76 16.37 6.10
CA ASP A 17 -1.12 15.40 5.05
C ASP A 17 -0.14 14.23 5.02
N TYR A 18 1.16 14.50 5.15
CA TYR A 18 2.18 13.46 5.29
C TYR A 18 1.99 12.63 6.57
N GLN A 19 1.66 13.26 7.70
CA GLN A 19 1.38 12.54 8.95
C GLN A 19 0.16 11.62 8.80
N LYS A 20 -0.92 12.11 8.19
CA LYS A 20 -2.10 11.30 7.88
C LYS A 20 -1.78 10.15 6.92
N LEU A 21 -0.98 10.41 5.89
CA LEU A 21 -0.51 9.37 4.97
C LEU A 21 0.25 8.28 5.73
N VAL A 22 1.25 8.66 6.54
CA VAL A 22 2.07 7.71 7.31
C VAL A 22 1.21 6.87 8.24
N GLU A 23 0.26 7.49 8.95
CA GLU A 23 -0.62 6.75 9.85
C GLU A 23 -1.52 5.78 9.10
N ASN A 24 -2.12 6.20 7.98
CA ASN A 24 -2.90 5.32 7.13
C ASN A 24 -2.05 4.17 6.58
N LEU A 25 -0.81 4.43 6.17
CA LEU A 25 0.11 3.40 5.68
C LEU A 25 0.43 2.37 6.77
N ARG A 26 0.67 2.81 8.02
CA ARG A 26 0.89 1.90 9.15
C ARG A 26 -0.29 0.96 9.37
N ILE A 27 -1.52 1.49 9.34
CA ILE A 27 -2.74 0.68 9.47
C ILE A 27 -2.79 -0.38 8.37
N ARG A 28 -2.54 0.01 7.11
CA ARG A 28 -2.58 -0.90 5.96
C ARG A 28 -1.49 -1.98 6.02
N ILE A 29 -0.27 -1.61 6.42
CA ILE A 29 0.83 -2.56 6.63
C ILE A 29 0.48 -3.57 7.73
N ASN A 30 -0.17 -3.15 8.81
CA ASN A 30 -0.60 -4.08 9.85
C ASN A 30 -1.64 -5.10 9.33
N VAL A 31 -2.59 -4.67 8.50
CA VAL A 31 -3.56 -5.56 7.85
C VAL A 31 -2.86 -6.53 6.88
N LEU A 32 -1.89 -6.03 6.11
CA LEU A 32 -1.07 -6.84 5.21
C LEU A 32 -0.30 -7.91 5.99
N ASN A 33 0.37 -7.53 7.09
CA ASN A 33 1.10 -8.46 7.94
C ASN A 33 0.19 -9.55 8.54
N ALA A 34 -0.99 -9.18 9.02
CA ALA A 34 -1.96 -10.16 9.51
C ALA A 34 -2.42 -11.13 8.41
N SER A 35 -2.62 -10.62 7.19
CA SER A 35 -3.02 -11.44 6.04
C SER A 35 -1.92 -12.41 5.61
N ILE A 36 -0.65 -11.97 5.65
CA ILE A 36 0.52 -12.83 5.38
C ILE A 36 0.64 -13.90 6.46
N PHE A 37 0.55 -13.54 7.74
CA PHE A 37 0.62 -14.50 8.84
C PHE A 37 -0.46 -15.59 8.72
N LEU A 38 -1.70 -15.21 8.40
CA LEU A 38 -2.79 -16.17 8.18
C LEU A 38 -2.57 -17.05 6.95
N LEU A 39 -1.95 -16.52 5.89
CA LEU A 39 -1.56 -17.30 4.73
C LEU A 39 -0.49 -18.33 5.10
N GLU A 40 0.57 -17.91 5.81
CA GLU A 40 1.66 -18.77 6.25
C GLU A 40 1.16 -19.93 7.12
N ASP A 41 0.32 -19.66 8.12
CA ASP A 41 -0.33 -20.68 8.96
C ASP A 41 -1.16 -21.70 8.15
N LYS A 42 -1.69 -21.27 7.01
CA LYS A 42 -2.62 -22.06 6.19
C LYS A 42 -1.95 -22.81 5.05
N LEU A 43 -0.76 -22.38 4.61
CA LEU A 43 0.04 -23.06 3.59
C LEU A 43 0.41 -24.49 4.02
N ASP A 44 0.64 -24.72 5.31
CA ASP A 44 0.92 -26.06 5.86
C ASP A 44 -0.31 -26.98 5.86
N SER A 45 -1.51 -26.43 5.70
CA SER A 45 -2.78 -27.16 5.86
C SER A 45 -3.51 -27.52 4.57
N ILE A 46 -2.98 -27.18 3.38
CA ILE A 46 -3.65 -27.34 2.07
C ILE A 46 -5.11 -26.83 2.13
N ASP A 47 -5.30 -25.66 2.73
CA ASP A 47 -6.63 -25.06 2.88
C ASP A 47 -7.02 -24.29 1.61
N ASN A 48 -8.28 -24.45 1.18
CA ASN A 48 -8.89 -23.74 0.04
C ASN A 48 -8.95 -22.22 0.26
N ASN A 49 -8.72 -21.73 1.48
CA ASN A 49 -8.69 -20.31 1.81
C ASN A 49 -7.40 -19.58 1.36
N THR A 50 -6.36 -20.31 0.95
CA THR A 50 -5.09 -19.76 0.47
C THR A 50 -5.28 -18.69 -0.62
N VAL A 51 -6.16 -18.95 -1.59
CA VAL A 51 -6.46 -18.01 -2.68
C VAL A 51 -7.06 -16.72 -2.15
N SER A 52 -7.99 -16.81 -1.18
CA SER A 52 -8.61 -15.63 -0.57
C SER A 52 -7.61 -14.76 0.18
N TYR A 53 -6.63 -15.36 0.87
CA TYR A 53 -5.58 -14.59 1.54
C TYR A 53 -4.65 -13.91 0.54
N LEU A 54 -4.27 -14.59 -0.55
CA LEU A 54 -3.49 -13.98 -1.64
C LEU A 54 -4.22 -12.80 -2.29
N GLU A 55 -5.52 -12.91 -2.53
CA GLU A 55 -6.35 -11.82 -3.04
C GLU A 55 -6.37 -10.62 -2.08
N LYS A 56 -6.52 -10.87 -0.77
CA LYS A 56 -6.47 -9.81 0.26
C LYS A 56 -5.11 -9.11 0.29
N ILE A 57 -4.02 -9.88 0.25
CA ILE A 57 -2.64 -9.36 0.19
C ILE A 57 -2.48 -8.46 -1.03
N ASN A 58 -2.88 -8.93 -2.22
CA ASN A 58 -2.80 -8.16 -3.45
C ASN A 58 -3.62 -6.88 -3.39
N SER A 59 -4.84 -6.95 -2.82
CA SER A 59 -5.69 -5.77 -2.63
C SER A 59 -5.06 -4.73 -1.70
N GLU A 60 -4.46 -5.14 -0.58
CA GLU A 60 -3.81 -4.21 0.34
C GLU A 60 -2.54 -3.60 -0.26
N LEU A 61 -1.75 -4.36 -1.02
CA LEU A 61 -0.60 -3.84 -1.76
C LEU A 61 -1.02 -2.78 -2.79
N GLU A 62 -2.11 -3.01 -3.52
CA GLU A 62 -2.65 -2.05 -4.47
C GLU A 62 -3.20 -0.80 -3.77
N ASN A 63 -3.86 -0.94 -2.62
CA ASN A 63 -4.28 0.19 -1.80
C ASN A 63 -3.08 1.04 -1.35
N ILE A 64 -2.03 0.40 -0.83
CA ILE A 64 -0.78 1.08 -0.44
C ILE A 64 -0.19 1.82 -1.65
N ARG A 65 -0.11 1.16 -2.81
CA ARG A 65 0.39 1.78 -4.05
C ARG A 65 -0.41 3.02 -4.43
N ARG A 66 -1.74 2.98 -4.36
CA ARG A 66 -2.61 4.13 -4.65
C ARG A 66 -2.48 5.25 -3.63
N MET A 67 -2.14 4.93 -2.38
CA MET A 67 -1.90 5.94 -1.35
C MET A 67 -0.59 6.69 -1.58
N ILE A 68 0.46 6.01 -2.04
CA ILE A 68 1.79 6.62 -2.24
C ILE A 68 1.95 7.29 -3.61
N LEU A 69 1.27 6.79 -4.65
CA LEU A 69 1.44 7.24 -6.04
C LEU A 69 1.16 8.75 -6.27
N PRO A 70 0.18 9.37 -5.61
CA PRO A 70 -0.06 10.80 -5.71
C PRO A 70 1.03 11.64 -5.03
N TYR A 71 1.85 11.04 -4.16
CA TYR A 71 2.86 11.75 -3.41
C TYR A 71 4.19 11.80 -4.18
N PRO A 72 4.80 12.98 -4.24
CA PRO A 72 6.04 13.21 -4.96
C PRO A 72 7.18 12.42 -4.34
N ILE A 73 7.82 11.57 -5.15
CA ILE A 73 9.06 10.90 -4.78
C ILE A 73 10.19 11.87 -5.13
N LYS A 74 10.96 12.35 -4.13
CA LYS A 74 12.30 12.87 -4.41
C LYS A 74 13.12 11.68 -4.90
N ILE A 75 13.14 11.45 -6.21
CA ILE A 75 14.15 10.60 -6.82
C ILE A 75 15.44 11.39 -6.63
N ASN A 76 16.27 10.98 -5.67
CA ASN A 76 17.65 11.45 -5.61
C ASN A 76 18.32 10.95 -6.90
N SER A 77 18.24 11.74 -7.97
CA SER A 77 19.16 11.63 -9.10
C SER A 77 20.51 12.15 -8.61
N GLU A 78 21.18 11.31 -7.81
CA GLU A 78 22.61 11.45 -7.55
C GLU A 78 23.37 10.95 -8.79
N ASN A 79 23.95 11.93 -9.50
CA ASN A 79 25.05 11.87 -10.48
C ASN A 79 24.92 10.98 -11.71
#